data_AF-A0A7C6IAU6-F1
#
_entry.id   AF-A0A7C6IAU6-F1
#
_cell.length_a   1.000
_cell.length_b   1.000
_cell.length_c   1.000
_cell.angle_alpha   90.00
_cell.angle_beta   90.00
_cell.angle_gamma   90.00
#
_symmetry.space_group_name_H-M   'P 1'
#
loop_
_entity.id
_entity.type
_entity.pdbx_description
1 polymer ?
#
loop_
_entity_poly.entity_id
_entity_poly.type
_entity_poly.pdbx_seq_one_letter_code
_entity_poly.pdbx_strand_id
1 'polypeptide(L)'
;MNTTALADVHPDAERTPLHVPGLVRRVRRATDLSQRDLAARLGVSQATVARWEMGSAEPSLLLFQRLLGLARWGLAVVGEEGQPVEPMATDTCRDRGHRRFPAHLDVEDAVDPLTWERRPRARRRPHRDRRRRLAGGLAPGDHPTWEALEEARAAERARRRAASDERARLRPRQSLTVCRCTGACFLTAGCIPGCRCGCEAVSTVGSRLREPR
;
A
#
# COMPACT_ATOMS: atom_id res chain seq x y z
N MET A 1 -7.42 8.43 -20.11
CA MET A 1 -7.73 7.47 -19.04
C MET A 1 -9.19 7.07 -19.23
N ASN A 2 -9.45 6.06 -20.06
CA ASN A 2 -10.82 5.60 -20.33
C ASN A 2 -11.07 4.36 -19.49
N THR A 3 -11.81 4.54 -18.40
CA THR A 3 -12.44 3.49 -17.62
C THR A 3 -13.63 2.99 -18.42
N THR A 4 -13.42 1.99 -19.27
CA THR A 4 -14.53 1.27 -19.88
C THR A 4 -15.22 0.49 -18.78
N ALA A 5 -16.38 0.98 -18.33
CA ALA A 5 -17.25 0.31 -17.40
C ALA A 5 -17.55 -1.11 -17.93
N LEU A 6 -17.04 -2.12 -17.22
CA LEU A 6 -17.44 -3.51 -17.36
C LEU A 6 -18.90 -3.56 -16.89
N ALA A 7 -19.83 -3.64 -17.85
CA ALA A 7 -21.25 -3.69 -17.58
C ALA A 7 -21.60 -4.89 -16.68
N ASP A 8 -22.33 -4.58 -15.62
CA ASP A 8 -23.16 -5.41 -14.75
C ASP A 8 -23.04 -6.94 -14.95
N VAL A 9 -22.11 -7.53 -14.21
CA VAL A 9 -22.09 -8.98 -13.97
C VAL A 9 -23.02 -9.24 -12.78
N HIS A 10 -24.22 -9.75 -13.04
CA HIS A 10 -25.19 -10.10 -12.00
C HIS A 10 -24.62 -11.19 -11.04
N PRO A 11 -24.60 -10.94 -9.71
CA PRO A 11 -23.86 -11.79 -8.75
C PRO A 11 -24.55 -13.09 -8.31
N ASP A 12 -25.81 -13.33 -8.68
CA ASP A 12 -26.59 -14.48 -8.18
C ASP A 12 -26.84 -15.60 -9.22
N ALA A 13 -26.27 -15.49 -10.43
CA ALA A 13 -26.30 -16.60 -11.37
C ALA A 13 -25.27 -17.64 -10.93
N GLU A 14 -25.73 -18.83 -10.53
CA GLU A 14 -24.89 -20.03 -10.37
C GLU A 14 -23.77 -19.99 -11.40
N ARG A 15 -22.51 -19.83 -10.93
CA ARG A 15 -21.34 -19.62 -11.80
C ARG A 15 -21.31 -20.73 -12.85
N THR A 16 -21.85 -20.43 -14.03
CA THR A 16 -22.01 -21.44 -15.07
C THR A 16 -20.61 -21.85 -15.48
N PRO A 17 -20.28 -23.16 -15.45
CA PRO A 17 -18.95 -23.61 -15.82
C PRO A 17 -18.58 -23.10 -17.21
N LEU A 18 -17.33 -22.67 -17.37
CA LEU A 18 -16.81 -22.08 -18.59
C LEU A 18 -17.05 -23.03 -19.77
N HIS A 19 -17.92 -22.66 -20.71
CA HIS A 19 -18.24 -23.51 -21.86
C HIS A 19 -17.19 -23.36 -22.98
N VAL A 20 -16.01 -23.98 -22.77
CA VAL A 20 -14.84 -23.93 -23.65
C VAL A 20 -15.18 -24.23 -25.13
N PRO A 21 -15.92 -25.30 -25.48
CA PRO A 21 -16.19 -25.63 -26.89
C PRO A 21 -16.97 -24.53 -27.61
N GLY A 22 -17.83 -23.83 -26.88
CA GLY A 22 -18.59 -22.69 -27.40
C GLY A 22 -17.71 -21.47 -27.63
N LEU A 23 -16.77 -21.21 -26.71
CA LEU A 23 -15.82 -20.10 -26.82
C LEU A 23 -14.83 -20.30 -27.98
N VAL A 24 -14.37 -21.52 -28.23
CA VAL A 24 -13.53 -21.83 -29.40
C VAL A 24 -14.27 -21.51 -30.70
N ARG A 25 -15.52 -21.98 -30.83
CA ARG A 25 -16.38 -21.67 -31.99
C ARG A 25 -16.64 -20.17 -32.12
N ARG A 26 -16.86 -19.48 -31.00
CA ARG A 26 -17.08 -18.03 -30.96
C ARG A 26 -15.86 -17.26 -31.47
N VAL A 27 -14.65 -17.61 -31.03
CA VAL A 27 -13.41 -17.00 -31.52
C VAL A 27 -13.26 -17.21 -33.01
N ARG A 28 -13.47 -18.43 -33.51
CA ARG A 28 -13.41 -18.71 -34.96
C ARG A 28 -14.40 -17.86 -35.74
N ARG A 29 -15.64 -17.72 -35.23
CA ARG A 29 -16.64 -16.88 -35.87
C ARG A 29 -16.26 -15.40 -35.87
N ALA A 30 -15.65 -14.91 -34.80
CA ALA A 30 -15.20 -13.52 -34.70
C ALA A 30 -13.97 -13.20 -35.56
N THR A 31 -13.18 -14.23 -35.91
CA THR A 31 -11.91 -14.09 -36.65
C THR A 31 -11.96 -14.65 -38.06
N ASP A 32 -13.10 -15.24 -38.45
CA ASP A 32 -13.35 -15.92 -39.72
C ASP A 32 -12.33 -17.02 -40.08
N LEU A 33 -11.93 -17.82 -39.08
CA LEU A 33 -10.93 -18.89 -39.26
C LEU A 33 -11.57 -20.27 -39.42
N SER A 34 -11.06 -21.07 -40.36
CA SER A 34 -11.34 -22.50 -40.38
C SER A 34 -10.65 -23.20 -39.18
N GLN A 35 -10.98 -24.47 -38.91
CA GLN A 35 -10.26 -25.23 -37.88
C GLN A 35 -8.77 -25.41 -38.25
N ARG A 36 -8.45 -25.52 -39.54
CA ARG A 36 -7.07 -25.63 -40.04
C ARG A 36 -6.32 -24.32 -39.83
N ASP A 37 -6.95 -23.19 -40.13
CA ASP A 37 -6.31 -21.87 -39.95
C ASP A 37 -6.10 -21.56 -38.46
N LEU A 38 -7.10 -21.86 -37.62
CA LEU A 38 -6.96 -21.72 -36.17
C LEU A 38 -5.83 -22.59 -35.64
N ALA A 39 -5.76 -23.85 -36.07
CA ALA A 39 -4.71 -24.78 -35.67
C ALA A 39 -3.33 -24.28 -36.09
N ALA A 40 -3.18 -23.81 -37.33
CA ALA A 40 -1.95 -23.22 -37.83
C ALA A 40 -1.52 -21.98 -37.02
N ARG A 41 -2.45 -21.08 -36.70
CA ARG A 41 -2.16 -19.89 -35.87
C ARG A 41 -1.75 -20.23 -34.44
N LEU A 42 -2.30 -21.31 -33.88
CA LEU A 42 -2.00 -21.75 -32.51
C LEU A 42 -0.83 -22.74 -32.42
N GLY A 43 -0.29 -23.20 -33.56
CA GLY A 43 0.78 -24.20 -33.59
C GLY A 43 0.35 -25.59 -33.13
N VAL A 44 -0.91 -25.98 -33.38
CA VAL A 44 -1.47 -27.29 -33.02
C VAL A 44 -2.01 -28.03 -34.25
N SER A 45 -2.39 -29.30 -34.10
CA SER A 45 -3.06 -30.04 -35.18
C SER A 45 -4.54 -29.67 -35.29
N GLN A 46 -5.12 -29.74 -36.50
CA GLN A 46 -6.56 -29.51 -36.71
C GLN A 46 -7.42 -30.50 -35.89
N ALA A 47 -6.97 -31.75 -35.73
CA ALA A 47 -7.64 -32.73 -34.89
C ALA A 47 -7.72 -32.29 -33.41
N THR A 48 -6.74 -31.53 -32.93
CA THR A 48 -6.75 -30.97 -31.57
C THR A 48 -7.84 -29.90 -31.42
N VAL A 49 -7.96 -29.00 -32.41
CA VAL A 49 -9.05 -28.01 -32.45
C VAL A 49 -10.42 -28.68 -32.51
N ALA A 50 -10.57 -29.73 -33.32
CA ALA A 50 -11.82 -30.49 -33.40
C ALA A 50 -12.20 -31.12 -32.05
N ARG A 51 -11.23 -31.70 -31.32
CA ARG A 51 -11.48 -32.23 -29.96
C ARG A 51 -11.90 -31.14 -28.96
N TRP A 52 -11.31 -29.94 -29.06
CA TRP A 52 -11.74 -28.81 -28.23
C TRP A 52 -13.19 -28.38 -28.54
N GLU A 53 -13.57 -28.32 -29.82
CA GLU A 53 -14.94 -27.96 -30.21
C GLU A 53 -15.99 -29.03 -29.89
N MET A 54 -15.57 -30.30 -29.75
CA MET A 54 -16.42 -31.39 -29.29
C MET A 54 -16.45 -31.53 -27.76
N GLY A 55 -15.58 -30.82 -27.03
CA GLY A 55 -15.43 -30.95 -25.58
C GLY A 55 -14.78 -32.26 -25.12
N SER A 56 -14.14 -33.00 -26.03
CA SER A 56 -13.41 -34.24 -25.69
C SER A 56 -11.95 -34.00 -25.29
N ALA A 57 -11.49 -32.75 -25.39
CA ALA A 57 -10.24 -32.28 -24.81
C ALA A 57 -10.37 -30.78 -24.49
N GLU A 58 -9.52 -30.29 -23.59
CA GLU A 58 -9.42 -28.86 -23.28
C GLU A 58 -8.06 -28.28 -23.70
N PRO A 59 -8.01 -27.02 -24.16
CA PRO A 59 -6.74 -26.32 -24.36
C PRO A 59 -6.07 -26.05 -23.01
N SER A 60 -4.74 -26.05 -22.97
CA SER A 60 -4.03 -25.52 -21.81
C SER A 60 -4.36 -24.03 -21.62
N LEU A 61 -4.23 -23.52 -20.40
CA LEU A 61 -4.52 -22.10 -20.11
C LEU A 61 -3.76 -21.15 -21.05
N LEU A 62 -2.50 -21.44 -21.35
CA LEU A 62 -1.68 -20.64 -22.27
C LEU A 62 -2.22 -20.66 -23.70
N LEU A 63 -2.63 -21.83 -24.21
CA LEU A 63 -3.23 -21.94 -25.54
C LEU A 63 -4.60 -21.26 -25.59
N PHE A 64 -5.37 -21.36 -24.51
CA PHE A 64 -6.67 -20.70 -24.41
C PHE A 64 -6.52 -19.17 -24.40
N GLN A 65 -5.55 -18.63 -23.66
CA GLN A 65 -5.20 -17.21 -23.70
C GLN A 65 -4.81 -16.75 -25.11
N ARG A 66 -3.96 -17.51 -25.82
CA ARG A 66 -3.59 -17.21 -27.21
C ARG A 66 -4.80 -17.24 -28.14
N LEU A 67 -5.68 -18.23 -27.97
CA LEU A 67 -6.92 -18.35 -28.73
C LEU A 67 -7.82 -17.13 -28.55
N LEU A 68 -8.08 -16.70 -27.31
CA LEU A 68 -8.87 -15.49 -27.03
C LEU A 68 -8.19 -14.23 -27.57
N GLY A 69 -6.85 -14.17 -27.49
CA GLY A 69 -6.04 -13.09 -28.04
C GLY A 69 -6.21 -12.88 -29.54
N LEU A 70 -6.51 -13.95 -30.33
CA LEU A 70 -6.82 -13.82 -31.76
C LEU A 70 -8.04 -12.93 -32.02
N ALA A 71 -9.02 -12.94 -31.10
CA ALA A 71 -10.21 -12.10 -31.15
C ALA A 71 -10.06 -10.79 -30.34
N ARG A 72 -8.85 -10.49 -29.84
CA ARG A 72 -8.56 -9.36 -28.93
C ARG A 72 -9.38 -9.42 -27.63
N TRP A 73 -9.67 -10.62 -27.14
CA TRP A 73 -10.35 -10.84 -25.87
C TRP A 73 -9.35 -11.22 -24.78
N GLY A 74 -9.63 -10.79 -23.55
CA GLY A 74 -8.80 -11.06 -22.37
C GLY A 74 -9.47 -12.04 -21.40
N LEU A 75 -8.66 -12.65 -20.53
CA LEU A 75 -9.11 -13.39 -19.35
C LEU A 75 -8.87 -12.50 -18.11
N ALA A 76 -9.88 -12.41 -17.25
CA ALA A 76 -9.78 -11.74 -15.96
C ALA A 76 -10.14 -12.71 -14.84
N VAL A 77 -9.45 -12.59 -13.71
CA VAL A 77 -9.90 -13.21 -12.45
C VAL A 77 -10.90 -12.25 -11.84
N VAL A 78 -12.09 -12.73 -11.51
CA VAL A 78 -13.17 -11.92 -10.93
C VAL A 78 -13.55 -12.42 -9.55
N GLY A 79 -13.83 -11.48 -8.66
CA GLY A 79 -14.31 -11.71 -7.30
C GLY A 79 -15.75 -12.23 -7.31
N GLU A 80 -16.33 -12.37 -6.11
CA GLU A 80 -17.70 -12.87 -5.95
C GLU A 80 -18.71 -11.97 -6.69
N GLU A 81 -18.54 -10.66 -6.60
CA GLU A 81 -19.41 -9.63 -7.19
C GLU A 81 -19.05 -9.26 -8.64
N GLY A 82 -18.29 -10.11 -9.34
CA GLY A 82 -17.88 -9.87 -10.73
C GLY A 82 -16.80 -8.80 -10.93
N GLN A 83 -16.33 -8.17 -9.85
CA GLN A 83 -15.26 -7.18 -9.90
C GLN A 83 -13.92 -7.83 -10.26
N PRO A 84 -13.07 -7.19 -11.09
CA PRO A 84 -11.74 -7.72 -11.38
C PRO A 84 -10.90 -7.79 -10.09
N VAL A 85 -10.23 -8.92 -9.88
CA VAL A 85 -9.25 -9.10 -8.82
C VAL A 85 -7.89 -8.70 -9.35
N GLU A 86 -7.40 -7.56 -8.87
CA GLU A 86 -6.06 -7.09 -9.22
C GLU A 86 -4.98 -7.97 -8.58
N PRO A 87 -3.89 -8.29 -9.31
CA PRO A 87 -2.73 -8.93 -8.71
C PRO A 87 -2.12 -8.04 -7.62
N MET A 88 -1.56 -8.66 -6.58
CA MET A 88 -0.79 -7.91 -5.58
C MET A 88 0.34 -7.11 -6.24
N ALA A 89 0.50 -5.86 -5.80
CA ALA A 89 1.51 -4.95 -6.28
C ALA A 89 2.93 -5.55 -6.22
N THR A 90 3.76 -5.22 -7.21
CA THR A 90 5.09 -5.82 -7.38
C THR A 90 6.23 -4.96 -6.82
N ASP A 91 5.95 -3.68 -6.63
CA ASP A 91 6.82 -2.60 -6.15
C ASP A 91 6.67 -2.34 -4.64
N THR A 92 6.00 -3.26 -3.93
CA THR A 92 5.86 -3.21 -2.48
C THR A 92 7.21 -3.23 -1.77
N CYS A 93 7.26 -2.60 -0.59
CA CYS A 93 8.50 -2.49 0.17
C CYS A 93 9.06 -3.88 0.54
N ARG A 94 10.39 -3.97 0.62
CA ARG A 94 11.14 -5.21 0.85
C ARG A 94 11.83 -5.18 2.20
N ASP A 95 12.17 -6.36 2.70
CA ASP A 95 12.94 -6.50 3.93
C ASP A 95 14.43 -6.12 3.75
N ARG A 96 15.22 -6.23 4.83
CA ARG A 96 16.68 -5.94 4.80
C ARG A 96 17.46 -6.85 3.85
N GLY A 97 16.95 -8.04 3.54
CA GLY A 97 17.54 -8.98 2.59
C GLY A 97 17.02 -8.81 1.16
N HIS A 98 16.30 -7.71 0.87
CA HIS A 98 15.64 -7.46 -0.41
C HIS A 98 14.58 -8.50 -0.80
N ARG A 99 14.04 -9.25 0.17
CA ARG A 99 12.98 -10.24 -0.03
C ARG A 99 11.63 -9.57 0.14
N ARG A 100 10.61 -10.15 -0.50
CA ARG A 100 9.21 -9.75 -0.27
C ARG A 100 8.79 -10.23 1.11
N PHE A 101 7.99 -9.43 1.80
CA PHE A 101 7.35 -9.88 3.03
C PHE A 101 6.34 -11.00 2.73
N PRO A 102 6.10 -11.93 3.66
CA PRO A 102 5.08 -12.96 3.48
C PRO A 102 3.69 -12.33 3.26
N ALA A 103 2.99 -12.72 2.19
CA ALA A 103 1.73 -12.09 1.77
C ALA A 103 0.63 -12.06 2.85
N HIS A 104 0.63 -13.03 3.76
CA HIS A 104 -0.35 -13.09 4.84
C HIS A 104 -0.09 -12.08 5.96
N LEU A 105 1.10 -11.51 6.10
CA LEU A 105 1.46 -10.62 7.21
C LEU A 105 1.20 -9.15 6.87
N ASP A 106 0.88 -8.36 7.91
CA ASP A 106 0.72 -6.91 7.76
C ASP A 106 2.08 -6.26 7.95
N VAL A 107 2.52 -5.51 6.94
CA VAL A 107 3.76 -4.74 6.95
C VAL A 107 3.48 -3.33 7.43
N GLU A 108 4.27 -2.86 8.38
CA GLU A 108 4.16 -1.52 8.94
C GLU A 108 5.51 -0.83 9.07
N ASP A 109 5.50 0.50 9.11
CA ASP A 109 6.70 1.26 9.43
C ASP A 109 6.93 1.30 10.94
N ALA A 110 7.90 0.52 11.42
CA ALA A 110 8.21 0.39 12.84
C ALA A 110 9.62 0.90 13.15
N VAL A 111 9.80 1.47 14.34
CA VAL A 111 11.10 1.86 14.86
C VAL A 111 11.84 0.61 15.34
N ASP A 112 13.06 0.40 14.84
CA ASP A 112 13.97 -0.62 15.36
C ASP A 112 14.37 -0.28 16.81
N PRO A 113 14.14 -1.15 17.80
CA PRO A 113 14.47 -0.84 19.20
C PRO A 113 15.98 -0.67 19.47
N LEU A 114 16.85 -1.23 18.62
CA LEU A 114 18.29 -1.18 18.78
C LEU A 114 18.90 0.00 18.01
N THR A 115 18.45 0.22 16.77
CA THR A 115 19.03 1.26 15.90
C THR A 115 18.24 2.57 15.89
N TRP A 116 17.02 2.59 16.46
CA TRP A 116 16.08 3.71 16.42
C TRP A 116 15.66 4.14 15.01
N GLU A 117 16.04 3.39 13.98
CA GLU A 117 15.67 3.66 12.59
C GLU A 117 14.25 3.17 12.32
N ARG A 118 13.49 3.96 11.56
CA ARG A 118 12.20 3.51 11.01
C ARG A 118 12.40 2.60 9.82
N ARG A 119 11.81 1.42 9.86
CA ARG A 119 11.90 0.42 8.79
C ARG A 119 10.60 -0.38 8.67
N PRO A 120 10.23 -0.81 7.45
CA PRO A 120 9.12 -1.72 7.28
C PRO A 120 9.39 -3.05 7.99
N ARG A 121 8.39 -3.54 8.72
CA ARG A 121 8.42 -4.83 9.40
C ARG A 121 7.08 -5.53 9.28
N ALA A 122 7.13 -6.84 9.04
CA ALA A 122 5.95 -7.68 9.17
C ALA A 122 5.68 -8.00 10.65
N ARG A 123 4.48 -7.68 11.14
CA ARG A 123 4.07 -8.06 12.50
C ARG A 123 3.90 -9.58 12.60
N ARG A 124 4.26 -10.17 13.75
CA ARG A 124 3.99 -11.59 14.03
C ARG A 124 2.48 -11.86 14.03
N ARG A 125 2.10 -13.07 13.59
CA ARG A 125 0.70 -13.50 13.40
C ARG A 125 -0.23 -13.18 14.58
N PRO A 126 0.09 -13.47 15.86
CA PRO A 126 -0.83 -13.18 16.97
C PRO A 126 -1.14 -11.70 17.13
N HIS A 127 -0.14 -10.83 16.93
CA HIS A 127 -0.31 -9.39 17.04
C HIS A 127 -1.10 -8.81 15.86
N ARG A 128 -0.83 -9.32 14.65
CA ARG A 128 -1.59 -9.02 13.44
C ARG A 128 -3.09 -9.35 13.64
N ASP A 129 -3.38 -10.57 14.07
CA ASP A 129 -4.76 -11.06 14.22
C ASP A 129 -5.53 -10.26 15.27
N ARG A 130 -4.89 -9.94 16.41
CA ARG A 130 -5.48 -9.05 17.41
C ARG A 130 -5.84 -7.68 16.82
N ARG A 131 -4.95 -7.08 16.03
CA ARG A 131 -5.19 -5.76 15.41
C ARG A 131 -6.33 -5.82 14.39
N ARG A 132 -6.37 -6.84 13.53
CA ARG A 132 -7.47 -7.03 12.58
C ARG A 132 -8.81 -7.16 13.30
N ARG A 133 -8.89 -7.95 14.38
CA ARG A 133 -10.12 -8.06 15.21
C ARG A 133 -10.56 -6.70 15.74
N LEU A 134 -9.63 -5.90 16.28
CA LEU A 134 -9.93 -4.55 16.77
C LEU A 134 -10.34 -3.57 15.66
N ALA A 135 -9.91 -3.80 14.42
CA ALA A 135 -10.19 -2.97 13.26
C ALA A 135 -11.40 -3.44 12.42
N GLY A 136 -12.23 -4.35 12.94
CA GLY A 136 -13.40 -4.86 12.20
C GLY A 136 -13.11 -5.99 11.21
N GLY A 137 -11.95 -6.63 11.30
CA GLY A 137 -11.64 -7.89 10.60
C GLY A 137 -11.07 -7.76 9.19
N LEU A 138 -11.04 -6.57 8.59
CA LEU A 138 -10.50 -6.41 7.23
C LEU A 138 -8.99 -6.72 7.21
N ALA A 139 -8.58 -7.55 6.26
CA ALA A 139 -7.18 -7.61 5.87
C ALA A 139 -6.81 -6.24 5.28
N PRO A 140 -5.67 -5.65 5.65
CA PRO A 140 -5.17 -4.48 4.92
C PRO A 140 -5.08 -4.82 3.43
N GLY A 141 -5.12 -3.78 2.58
CA GLY A 141 -4.75 -3.94 1.18
C GLY A 141 -3.29 -4.39 1.02
N ASP A 142 -2.73 -4.16 -0.15
CA ASP A 142 -1.35 -4.57 -0.43
C ASP A 142 -0.33 -4.04 0.58
N HIS A 143 0.82 -4.72 0.64
CA HIS A 143 1.95 -4.22 1.40
C HIS A 143 2.32 -2.82 0.90
N PRO A 144 2.66 -1.88 1.78
CA PRO A 144 2.94 -0.51 1.38
C PRO A 144 4.19 -0.46 0.49
N THR A 145 4.21 0.45 -0.48
CA THR A 145 5.41 0.80 -1.24
C THR A 145 6.36 1.64 -0.39
N TRP A 146 7.62 1.79 -0.81
CA TRP A 146 8.56 2.70 -0.13
C TRP A 146 8.06 4.15 -0.16
N GLU A 147 7.53 4.61 -1.29
CA GLU A 147 6.95 5.94 -1.46
C GLU A 147 5.79 6.16 -0.47
N ALA A 148 4.84 5.22 -0.38
CA ALA A 148 3.73 5.31 0.57
C ALA A 148 4.20 5.39 2.04
N LEU A 149 5.29 4.68 2.39
CA LEU A 149 5.88 4.79 3.73
C LEU A 149 6.52 6.16 3.96
N GLU A 150 7.20 6.73 2.97
CA GLU A 150 7.80 8.06 3.05
C GLU A 150 6.77 9.16 3.19
N GLU A 151 5.68 9.08 2.45
CA GLU A 151 4.52 9.96 2.59
C GLU A 151 3.90 9.85 3.99
N ALA A 152 3.67 8.63 4.47
CA ALA A 152 3.14 8.41 5.82
C ALA A 152 4.06 8.99 6.91
N ARG A 153 5.38 8.84 6.75
CA ARG A 153 6.40 9.44 7.64
C ARG A 153 6.36 10.97 7.58
N ALA A 154 6.24 11.55 6.39
CA ALA A 154 6.15 12.99 6.20
C ALA A 154 4.89 13.56 6.88
N ALA A 155 3.75 12.92 6.68
CA ALA A 155 2.49 13.27 7.33
C ALA A 155 2.59 13.18 8.86
N GLU A 156 3.24 12.14 9.41
CA GLU A 156 3.48 12.03 10.85
C GLU A 156 4.38 13.16 11.38
N ARG A 157 5.47 13.49 10.67
CA ARG A 157 6.34 14.63 11.05
C ARG A 157 5.56 15.95 11.04
N ALA A 158 4.74 16.19 10.02
CA ALA A 158 3.90 17.38 9.93
C ALA A 158 2.91 17.47 11.10
N ARG A 159 2.20 16.38 11.44
CA ARG A 159 1.31 16.32 12.62
C ARG A 159 2.04 16.63 13.92
N ARG A 160 3.23 16.06 14.13
CA ARG A 160 4.05 16.33 15.33
C ARG A 160 4.48 17.79 15.41
N ARG A 161 4.88 18.38 14.29
CA ARG A 161 5.22 19.81 14.22
C ARG A 161 4.02 20.68 14.57
N ALA A 162 2.87 20.45 13.93
CA ALA A 162 1.65 21.19 14.22
C ALA A 162 1.23 21.08 15.70
N ALA A 163 1.30 19.88 16.29
CA ALA A 163 1.02 19.68 17.71
C ALA A 163 2.03 20.38 18.63
N SER A 164 3.30 20.41 18.25
CA SER A 164 4.35 21.14 18.98
C SER A 164 4.12 22.65 18.90
N ASP A 165 3.79 23.18 17.72
CA ASP A 165 3.51 24.59 17.50
C ASP A 165 2.27 25.03 18.29
N GLU A 166 1.22 24.23 18.31
CA GLU A 166 0.02 24.49 19.10
C GLU A 166 0.34 24.50 20.60
N ARG A 167 1.08 23.50 21.09
CA ARG A 167 1.56 23.50 22.49
C ARG A 167 2.40 24.74 22.80
N ALA A 168 3.23 25.20 21.87
CA ALA A 168 4.05 26.39 22.04
C ALA A 168 3.21 27.68 22.06
N ARG A 169 2.13 27.76 21.25
CA ARG A 169 1.18 28.87 21.24
C ARG A 169 0.36 28.95 22.53
N LEU A 170 -0.15 27.81 22.99
CA LEU A 170 -0.92 27.70 24.23
C LEU A 170 -0.04 27.78 25.48
N ARG A 171 1.28 27.60 25.35
CA ARG A 171 2.20 27.73 26.47
C ARG A 171 2.09 29.15 27.02
N PRO A 172 1.61 29.34 28.25
CA PRO A 172 1.45 30.67 28.81
C PRO A 172 2.83 31.34 28.82
N ARG A 173 2.95 32.45 28.08
CA ARG A 173 4.09 33.35 28.22
C ARG A 173 3.96 33.93 29.61
N GLN A 174 4.74 33.44 30.57
CA GLN A 174 4.89 34.13 31.84
C GLN A 174 5.44 35.52 31.52
N SER A 175 4.56 36.53 31.51
CA SER A 175 4.99 37.92 31.48
C SER A 175 5.64 38.19 32.83
N LEU A 176 6.95 38.01 32.92
CA LEU A 176 7.71 38.69 33.93
C LEU A 176 7.73 40.16 33.53
N THR A 177 6.66 40.88 33.87
CA THR A 177 6.52 42.28 33.46
C THR A 177 7.62 43.15 34.10
N VAL A 178 8.25 42.68 35.18
CA VAL A 178 9.57 43.12 35.65
C VAL A 178 10.23 41.95 36.38
N CYS A 179 11.42 41.51 35.96
CA CYS A 179 12.25 40.65 36.80
C CYS A 179 12.73 41.48 38.01
N ARG A 180 12.20 41.20 39.20
CA ARG A 180 12.64 41.84 40.47
C ARG A 180 13.61 40.97 41.27
N CYS A 181 14.03 39.84 40.70
CA CYS A 181 15.10 39.03 41.26
C CYS A 181 16.38 39.89 41.15
N THR A 182 16.81 40.46 42.27
CA THR A 182 18.15 41.05 42.37
C THR A 182 19.18 40.01 41.93
N GLY A 183 20.35 40.43 41.45
CA GLY A 183 21.36 39.59 40.76
C GLY A 183 21.82 38.29 41.45
N ALA A 184 21.31 37.98 42.65
CA ALA A 184 21.44 36.69 43.34
C ALA A 184 21.05 35.48 42.47
N CYS A 185 20.05 35.60 41.59
CA CYS A 185 19.65 34.49 40.71
C CYS A 185 20.75 34.08 39.71
N PHE A 186 21.66 34.99 39.35
CA PHE A 186 22.77 34.71 38.43
C PHE A 186 23.94 33.99 39.14
N LEU A 187 23.99 34.08 40.47
CA LEU A 187 25.08 33.53 41.29
C LEU A 187 24.75 32.15 41.87
N THR A 188 23.50 31.70 41.77
CA THR A 188 23.07 30.35 42.15
C THR A 188 22.75 29.53 40.90
N ALA A 189 23.28 28.30 40.81
CA ALA A 189 23.04 27.36 39.70
C ALA A 189 21.59 26.79 39.65
N GLY A 190 20.61 27.54 40.13
CA GLY A 190 19.20 27.14 40.24
C GLY A 190 18.30 28.27 40.74
N CYS A 191 17.00 28.02 40.79
CA CYS A 191 16.00 29.00 41.23
C CYS A 191 16.09 29.27 42.74
N ILE A 192 16.13 30.54 43.14
CA ILE A 192 16.01 30.95 44.56
C ILE A 192 14.59 30.68 45.10
N PRO A 193 14.44 30.37 46.40
CA PRO A 193 13.14 30.20 47.04
C PRO A 193 12.27 31.47 46.88
N GLY A 194 11.13 31.35 46.20
CA GLY A 194 10.19 32.45 45.94
C GLY A 194 10.17 33.03 44.52
N CYS A 195 11.05 32.58 43.61
CA CYS A 195 10.96 32.95 42.18
C CYS A 195 9.69 32.39 41.54
N ARG A 196 8.91 33.27 40.88
CA ARG A 196 7.73 32.93 40.07
C ARG A 196 8.03 32.94 38.56
N CYS A 197 9.30 33.07 38.22
CA CYS A 197 9.81 33.37 36.88
C CYS A 197 10.00 32.16 35.97
N GLY A 198 10.31 30.98 36.52
CA GLY A 198 10.39 29.72 35.78
C GLY A 198 11.22 29.76 34.49
N CYS A 199 12.22 30.63 34.40
CA CYS A 199 12.88 31.02 33.15
C CYS A 199 13.90 30.01 32.62
N GLU A 200 13.99 28.82 33.21
CA GLU A 200 14.84 27.75 32.69
C GLU A 200 14.17 27.09 31.48
N ALA A 201 14.25 27.79 30.35
CA ALA A 201 14.09 27.23 29.01
C ALA A 201 14.58 28.27 27.99
N VAL A 202 15.85 28.22 27.56
CA VAL A 202 16.28 27.67 26.26
C VAL A 202 17.82 27.58 26.31
N SER A 203 18.38 26.38 26.36
CA SER A 203 19.80 26.18 26.01
C SER A 203 19.92 26.35 24.50
N THR A 204 19.93 27.60 24.03
CA THR A 204 20.26 27.91 22.64
C THR A 204 21.76 27.75 22.48
N VAL A 205 22.16 26.57 22.05
CA VAL A 205 23.42 26.35 21.36
C VAL A 205 23.53 27.37 20.22
N GLY A 206 24.48 28.30 20.33
CA GLY A 206 25.17 28.97 19.24
C GLY A 206 24.34 29.86 18.30
N SER A 207 24.25 31.16 18.61
CA SER A 207 24.20 32.21 17.59
C SER A 207 25.34 33.20 17.83
N ARG A 208 26.45 32.99 17.11
CA ARG A 208 27.48 34.01 16.93
C ARG A 208 26.85 35.16 16.14
N LEU A 209 26.54 36.26 16.81
CA LEU A 209 26.31 37.53 16.13
C LEU A 209 27.67 38.15 15.84
N ARG A 210 28.02 38.18 14.54
CA ARG A 210 29.01 39.09 13.96
C ARG A 210 28.56 40.53 14.25
N GLU A 211 29.42 41.31 14.89
CA GLU A 211 29.29 42.77 14.93
C GLU A 211 29.76 43.39 13.60
N PRO A 212 29.11 44.47 13.13
CA PRO A 212 29.73 45.39 12.19
C PRO A 212 30.13 46.69 12.90
N ARG A 213 31.43 46.83 13.17
CA ARG A 213 32.33 47.93 12.76
C ARG A 213 33.59 47.92 13.63
#